data_AF-A0A4Q9KW61-F1
#
_entry.id   AF-A0A4Q9KW61-F1
#
_cell.length_a   1.000
_cell.length_b   1.000
_cell.length_c   1.000
_cell.angle_alpha   90.00
_cell.angle_beta   90.00
_cell.angle_gamma   90.00
#
_symmetry.space_group_name_H-M   'P 1'
#
loop_
_entity.id
_entity.type
_entity.pdbx_description
1 polymer ?
#
loop_
_entity_poly.entity_id
_entity_poly.type
_entity_poly.pdbx_seq_one_letter_code
_entity_poly.pdbx_strand_id
1 'polypeptide(L)'
;METETSPRDRIDPSNSLPTEAQIEAIARSGTGIWSHFKVAPQERPKFWFMCAIFLIIAYIYSVMRDMKDVLVTERLDPASLSYLKMLFVTPISILVVVLLQKPLSRYGVGPVFNAVVIVFGIYNVVYGLVVIPLQNTLEPSPFLFRDSFGDGKMAVRGLEALLGVLLTLNSYTTTIAYVFAELWGNVVLSLLFLNYSNMNCSYSQSMRFTPCLFIFSNVGLFFSGLTMLGICFVHPYLGYISNRWILRSVFIGAGLLCLFIIYLKNRLERTVLSVPICITEGSGVRKQKAHVSILAGLKELFGSKVLFNTSLIVFLYNLCTNMVEASYKSCMRVCADQKNKAVGIHVMGRQAVMQLVIAMIVIVLLLTPFSTIIQRKGIYSVAVVPPVFALVALVGVFGLAAYNTAASKKSFEWLNTMFAGASAHISAEEFVGLICVSGFKILKYGAFDICKEAISMKISASIRSMFKSVVDGVCGKLGKSGGGLLTTLTNLVLNTNDIRTAAPFSLILVVLFCLAWIKSVGYLSRKYEESVKGNCDIDLDPFVVKKVKG
;
A
#
# COMPACT_ATOMS: atom_id res chain seq x y z
N MET A 1 -35.92 -53.04 26.35
CA MET A 1 -36.26 -52.06 25.29
C MET A 1 -36.23 -50.68 25.92
N GLU A 2 -35.03 -50.15 26.08
CA GLU A 2 -34.80 -48.74 26.41
C GLU A 2 -34.58 -48.04 25.07
N THR A 3 -35.38 -47.04 24.76
CA THR A 3 -35.17 -46.18 23.59
C THR A 3 -34.79 -44.80 24.10
N GLU A 4 -33.50 -44.50 23.93
CA GLU A 4 -32.89 -43.18 24.14
C GLU A 4 -33.61 -42.13 23.28
N THR A 5 -34.17 -41.12 23.92
CA THR A 5 -34.67 -39.91 23.27
C THR A 5 -33.51 -39.07 22.76
N SER A 6 -33.55 -38.71 21.47
CA SER A 6 -32.51 -37.94 20.77
C SER A 6 -32.34 -36.52 21.35
N PRO A 7 -31.13 -35.93 21.32
CA PRO A 7 -30.82 -34.63 21.92
C PRO A 7 -31.29 -33.43 21.07
N ARG A 8 -32.43 -33.55 20.36
CA ARG A 8 -33.01 -32.45 19.55
C ARG A 8 -34.16 -31.70 20.22
N ASP A 9 -34.71 -32.19 21.33
CA ASP A 9 -35.94 -31.65 21.92
C ASP A 9 -35.75 -30.88 23.24
N ARG A 10 -34.56 -30.29 23.46
CA ARG A 10 -34.37 -29.28 24.51
C ARG A 10 -33.93 -27.95 23.90
N ILE A 11 -34.84 -27.32 23.16
CA ILE A 11 -34.73 -25.91 22.80
C ILE A 11 -35.43 -25.12 23.90
N ASP A 12 -34.62 -24.53 24.77
CA ASP A 12 -35.05 -23.56 25.78
C ASP A 12 -35.56 -22.28 25.07
N PRO A 13 -36.83 -21.87 25.22
CA PRO A 13 -37.42 -20.73 24.51
C PRO A 13 -36.81 -19.37 24.90
N SER A 14 -35.90 -19.34 25.88
CA SER A 14 -35.16 -18.15 26.32
C SER A 14 -33.89 -17.85 25.50
N ASN A 15 -33.47 -18.73 24.59
CA ASN A 15 -32.17 -18.64 23.91
C ASN A 15 -32.29 -18.51 22.39
N SER A 16 -33.15 -17.60 21.92
CA SER A 16 -33.11 -17.19 20.51
C SER A 16 -31.86 -16.33 20.28
N LEU A 17 -31.03 -16.75 19.31
CA LEU A 17 -29.85 -15.98 18.90
C LEU A 17 -30.26 -14.53 18.60
N PRO A 18 -29.53 -13.51 19.10
CA PRO A 18 -29.92 -12.12 18.93
C PRO A 18 -29.93 -11.71 17.45
N THR A 19 -30.93 -10.91 17.07
CA THR A 19 -31.04 -10.33 15.72
C THR A 19 -29.88 -9.37 15.43
N GLU A 20 -29.43 -9.25 14.17
CA GLU A 20 -28.37 -8.31 13.75
C GLU A 20 -28.64 -6.86 14.24
N ALA A 21 -29.91 -6.42 14.23
CA ALA A 21 -30.32 -5.11 14.74
C ALA A 21 -30.12 -4.94 16.26
N GLN A 22 -30.32 -6.00 17.06
CA GLN A 22 -30.10 -5.98 18.51
C GLN A 22 -28.60 -5.92 18.84
N ILE A 23 -27.78 -6.67 18.10
CA ILE A 23 -26.31 -6.63 18.21
C ILE A 23 -25.78 -5.24 17.80
N GLU A 24 -26.38 -4.61 16.79
CA GLU A 24 -26.06 -3.23 16.40
C GLU A 24 -26.40 -2.22 17.50
N ALA A 25 -27.55 -2.35 18.15
CA ALA A 25 -27.94 -1.47 19.25
C ALA A 25 -26.97 -1.59 20.44
N ILE A 26 -26.62 -2.82 20.85
CA ILE A 26 -25.68 -3.11 21.95
C ILE A 26 -24.28 -2.58 21.64
N ALA A 27 -23.83 -2.69 20.40
CA ALA A 27 -22.51 -2.18 20.01
C ALA A 27 -22.44 -0.65 19.94
N ARG A 28 -23.58 0.04 19.73
CA ARG A 28 -23.66 1.51 19.72
C ARG A 28 -23.88 2.09 21.13
N SER A 29 -24.35 1.30 22.09
CA SER A 29 -24.60 1.73 23.47
C SER A 29 -23.36 1.70 24.38
N GLY A 30 -22.17 1.39 23.85
CA GLY A 30 -20.94 1.36 24.65
C GLY A 30 -20.54 2.75 25.17
N THR A 31 -20.19 2.84 26.45
CA THR A 31 -19.69 4.06 27.11
C THR A 31 -18.18 3.96 27.42
N GLY A 32 -17.46 5.09 27.40
CA GLY A 32 -16.02 5.18 27.71
C GLY A 32 -15.05 5.05 26.51
N ILE A 33 -13.75 4.77 26.77
CA ILE A 33 -12.70 4.61 25.73
C ILE A 33 -13.03 3.46 24.76
N TRP A 34 -13.73 2.44 25.26
CA TRP A 34 -14.23 1.32 24.47
C TRP A 34 -15.42 1.68 23.55
N SER A 35 -16.04 2.86 23.70
CA SER A 35 -17.10 3.34 22.78
C SER A 35 -16.60 3.63 21.37
N HIS A 36 -15.30 3.94 21.22
CA HIS A 36 -14.66 4.09 19.92
C HIS A 36 -14.65 2.75 19.16
N PHE A 37 -14.53 1.63 19.88
CA PHE A 37 -14.61 0.29 19.35
C PHE A 37 -16.05 -0.23 19.48
N LYS A 38 -16.90 0.15 18.52
CA LYS A 38 -18.32 -0.24 18.43
C LYS A 38 -18.50 -1.75 18.19
N VAL A 39 -18.12 -2.60 19.14
CA VAL A 39 -18.06 -4.06 19.05
C VAL A 39 -18.91 -4.69 20.14
N ALA A 40 -19.89 -5.52 19.76
CA ALA A 40 -20.73 -6.21 20.71
C ALA A 40 -19.96 -7.34 21.44
N PRO A 41 -20.30 -7.69 22.69
CA PRO A 41 -19.64 -8.75 23.45
C PRO A 41 -19.55 -10.09 22.72
N GLN A 42 -20.61 -10.50 22.00
CA GLN A 42 -20.61 -11.75 21.23
C GLN A 42 -19.65 -11.71 20.02
N GLU A 43 -19.33 -10.53 19.50
CA GLU A 43 -18.46 -10.36 18.33
C GLU A 43 -16.98 -10.17 18.71
N ARG A 44 -16.67 -9.95 20.00
CA ARG A 44 -15.31 -9.70 20.51
C ARG A 44 -14.27 -10.74 20.11
N PRO A 45 -14.49 -12.07 20.25
CA PRO A 45 -13.45 -13.04 19.90
C PRO A 45 -13.10 -12.96 18.41
N LYS A 46 -14.11 -12.85 17.54
CA LYS A 46 -13.93 -12.67 16.09
C LYS A 46 -13.13 -11.41 15.79
N PHE A 47 -13.53 -10.30 16.40
CA PHE A 47 -12.88 -9.01 16.24
C PHE A 47 -11.39 -9.03 16.63
N TRP A 48 -11.06 -9.58 17.79
CA TRP A 48 -9.67 -9.62 18.28
C TRP A 48 -8.76 -10.51 17.43
N PHE A 49 -9.25 -11.69 17.00
CA PHE A 49 -8.47 -12.54 16.10
C PHE A 49 -8.23 -11.85 14.75
N MET A 50 -9.24 -11.21 14.16
CA MET A 50 -9.08 -10.47 12.91
C MET A 50 -8.11 -9.29 13.06
N CYS A 51 -8.17 -8.55 14.18
CA CYS A 51 -7.24 -7.47 14.48
C CYS A 51 -5.81 -7.98 14.67
N ALA A 52 -5.62 -9.09 15.39
CA ALA A 52 -4.31 -9.70 15.60
C ALA A 52 -3.69 -10.19 14.28
N ILE A 53 -4.46 -10.89 13.44
CA ILE A 53 -4.01 -11.33 12.13
C ILE A 53 -3.60 -10.13 11.27
N PHE A 54 -4.45 -9.09 11.22
CA PHE A 54 -4.16 -7.91 10.39
C PHE A 54 -2.95 -7.11 10.89
N LEU A 55 -2.78 -6.99 12.21
CA LEU A 55 -1.62 -6.37 12.83
C LEU A 55 -0.33 -7.09 12.40
N ILE A 56 -0.29 -8.43 12.48
CA ILE A 56 0.90 -9.21 12.10
C ILE A 56 1.16 -9.08 10.59
N ILE A 57 0.11 -9.12 9.75
CA ILE A 57 0.26 -8.91 8.31
C ILE A 57 0.83 -7.52 7.99
N ALA A 58 0.33 -6.49 8.67
CA ALA A 58 0.80 -5.12 8.52
C ALA A 58 2.23 -4.92 9.04
N TYR A 59 2.60 -5.59 10.13
CA TYR A 59 3.97 -5.62 10.65
C TYR A 59 4.93 -6.26 9.64
N ILE A 60 4.65 -7.47 9.16
CA ILE A 60 5.47 -8.13 8.13
C ILE A 60 5.58 -7.26 6.89
N TYR A 61 4.47 -6.68 6.43
CA TYR A 61 4.45 -5.77 5.28
C TYR A 61 5.42 -4.60 5.47
N SER A 62 5.38 -3.96 6.65
CA SER A 62 6.16 -2.77 6.95
C SER A 62 7.66 -3.09 7.09
N VAL A 63 8.00 -4.20 7.74
CA VAL A 63 9.37 -4.70 7.88
C VAL A 63 9.94 -5.07 6.52
N MET A 64 9.22 -5.85 5.71
CA MET A 64 9.68 -6.27 4.38
C MET A 64 9.82 -5.09 3.42
N ARG A 65 8.95 -4.07 3.55
CA ARG A 65 9.06 -2.83 2.76
C ARG A 65 10.34 -2.07 3.09
N ASP A 66 10.80 -2.08 4.32
CA ASP A 66 12.03 -1.40 4.70
C ASP A 66 13.26 -2.24 4.33
N MET A 67 13.20 -3.56 4.59
CA MET A 67 14.28 -4.48 4.21
C MET A 67 14.58 -4.46 2.71
N LYS A 68 13.56 -4.45 1.84
CA LYS A 68 13.80 -4.39 0.39
C LYS A 68 14.50 -3.09 -0.01
N ASP A 69 14.18 -1.97 0.64
CA ASP A 69 14.75 -0.66 0.30
C ASP A 69 16.22 -0.60 0.75
N VAL A 70 16.54 -1.20 1.90
CA VAL A 70 17.91 -1.36 2.40
C VAL A 70 18.74 -2.25 1.46
N LEU A 71 18.23 -3.45 1.14
CA LEU A 71 18.92 -4.40 0.26
C LEU A 71 19.20 -3.82 -1.13
N VAL A 72 18.22 -3.11 -1.70
CA VAL A 72 18.38 -2.47 -3.00
C VAL A 72 19.37 -1.32 -2.93
N THR A 73 19.33 -0.50 -1.88
CA THR A 73 20.21 0.66 -1.78
C THR A 73 21.68 0.27 -1.60
N GLU A 74 21.96 -0.87 -0.98
CA GLU A 74 23.33 -1.39 -0.84
C GLU A 74 23.94 -1.88 -2.17
N ARG A 75 23.11 -2.37 -3.10
CA ARG A 75 23.60 -3.08 -4.31
C ARG A 75 23.30 -2.40 -5.63
N LEU A 76 22.19 -1.68 -5.70
CA LEU A 76 21.66 -1.09 -6.93
C LEU A 76 21.74 0.44 -6.86
N ASP A 77 21.74 1.08 -8.02
CA ASP A 77 21.73 2.53 -8.10
C ASP A 77 20.29 3.08 -7.99
N PRO A 78 20.09 4.36 -7.63
CA PRO A 78 18.76 4.90 -7.42
C PRO A 78 17.89 4.84 -8.69
N ALA A 79 18.52 4.99 -9.86
CA ALA A 79 17.84 4.83 -11.15
C ALA A 79 17.28 3.40 -11.35
N SER A 80 18.01 2.38 -10.89
CA SER A 80 17.60 0.97 -10.99
C SER A 80 16.26 0.69 -10.30
N LEU A 81 15.91 1.44 -9.24
CA LEU A 81 14.62 1.27 -8.55
C LEU A 81 13.42 1.52 -9.47
N SER A 82 13.51 2.53 -10.34
CA SER A 82 12.42 2.86 -11.26
C SER A 82 12.28 1.80 -12.35
N TYR A 83 13.40 1.28 -12.87
CA TYR A 83 13.42 0.14 -13.80
C TYR A 83 12.87 -1.14 -13.16
N LEU A 84 13.28 -1.45 -11.93
CA LEU A 84 12.84 -2.61 -11.17
C LEU A 84 11.31 -2.63 -11.01
N LYS A 85 10.73 -1.48 -10.64
CA LYS A 85 9.28 -1.32 -10.49
C LYS A 85 8.54 -1.51 -11.81
N MET A 86 9.07 -0.92 -12.88
CA MET A 86 8.47 -0.94 -14.21
C MET A 86 8.54 -2.34 -14.84
N LEU A 87 9.73 -2.92 -14.92
CA LEU A 87 10.01 -4.14 -15.67
C LEU A 87 9.66 -5.43 -14.93
N PHE A 88 9.78 -5.45 -13.60
CA PHE A 88 9.57 -6.68 -12.82
C PHE A 88 8.33 -6.59 -11.95
N VAL A 89 8.28 -5.61 -11.04
CA VAL A 89 7.22 -5.57 -10.01
C VAL A 89 5.83 -5.48 -10.62
N THR A 90 5.63 -4.58 -11.59
CA THR A 90 4.32 -4.33 -12.19
C THR A 90 3.80 -5.53 -12.97
N PRO A 91 4.52 -6.06 -13.98
CA PRO A 91 4.02 -7.20 -14.75
C PRO A 91 3.86 -8.46 -13.88
N ILE A 92 4.79 -8.72 -12.95
CA ILE A 92 4.69 -9.87 -12.06
C ILE A 92 3.50 -9.71 -11.10
N SER A 93 3.24 -8.51 -10.56
CA SER A 93 2.07 -8.26 -9.70
C SER A 93 0.75 -8.52 -10.43
N ILE A 94 0.64 -8.03 -11.67
CA ILE A 94 -0.56 -8.25 -12.50
C ILE A 94 -0.71 -9.75 -12.80
N LEU A 95 0.38 -10.40 -13.23
CA LEU A 95 0.39 -11.83 -13.54
C LEU A 95 -0.04 -12.66 -12.33
N VAL A 96 0.53 -12.42 -11.15
CA VAL A 96 0.18 -13.15 -9.92
C VAL A 96 -1.30 -12.95 -9.57
N VAL A 97 -1.83 -11.73 -9.66
CA VAL A 97 -3.26 -11.47 -9.39
C VAL A 97 -4.15 -12.21 -10.37
N VAL A 98 -3.81 -12.24 -11.66
CA VAL A 98 -4.56 -13.00 -12.68
C VAL A 98 -4.47 -14.51 -12.40
N LEU A 99 -3.29 -15.03 -12.09
CA LEU A 99 -3.08 -16.45 -11.77
C LEU A 99 -3.85 -16.87 -10.52
N LEU A 100 -4.00 -15.98 -9.53
CA LEU A 100 -4.75 -16.25 -8.30
C LEU A 100 -6.27 -16.30 -8.52
N GLN A 101 -6.81 -15.81 -9.64
CA GLN A 101 -8.26 -15.87 -9.89
C GLN A 101 -8.76 -17.32 -9.96
N LYS A 102 -8.01 -18.21 -10.63
CA LYS A 102 -8.38 -19.62 -10.81
C LYS A 102 -8.48 -20.40 -9.49
N PRO A 103 -7.47 -20.36 -8.58
CA PRO A 103 -7.60 -21.02 -7.29
C PRO A 103 -8.63 -20.33 -6.39
N LEU A 104 -8.79 -18.99 -6.45
CA LEU A 104 -9.82 -18.29 -5.69
C LEU A 104 -11.24 -18.72 -6.09
N SER A 105 -11.50 -18.89 -7.39
CA SER A 105 -12.80 -19.39 -7.87
C SER A 105 -13.04 -20.86 -7.53
N ARG A 106 -11.98 -21.69 -7.47
CA ARG A 106 -12.12 -23.14 -7.25
C ARG A 106 -12.17 -23.53 -5.78
N TYR A 107 -11.33 -22.93 -4.94
CA TYR A 107 -11.14 -23.34 -3.54
C TYR A 107 -11.65 -22.30 -2.53
N GLY A 108 -12.03 -21.10 -2.98
CA GLY A 108 -12.45 -20.00 -2.12
C GLY A 108 -11.28 -19.27 -1.44
N VAL A 109 -11.58 -18.16 -0.76
CA VAL A 109 -10.56 -17.25 -0.22
C VAL A 109 -9.77 -17.88 0.94
N GLY A 110 -10.42 -18.63 1.83
CA GLY A 110 -9.79 -19.19 3.04
C GLY A 110 -8.60 -20.13 2.78
N PRO A 111 -8.75 -21.19 1.96
CA PRO A 111 -7.65 -22.09 1.63
C PRO A 111 -6.55 -21.40 0.81
N VAL A 112 -6.91 -20.52 -0.13
CA VAL A 112 -5.95 -19.77 -0.94
C VAL A 112 -5.14 -18.81 -0.08
N PHE A 113 -5.77 -18.16 0.90
CA PHE A 113 -5.09 -17.34 1.89
C PHE A 113 -3.97 -18.13 2.58
N ASN A 114 -4.30 -19.33 3.10
CA ASN A 114 -3.32 -20.18 3.79
C ASN A 114 -2.17 -20.58 2.86
N ALA A 115 -2.49 -21.07 1.65
CA ALA A 115 -1.48 -21.50 0.70
C ALA A 115 -0.50 -20.38 0.33
N VAL A 116 -1.02 -19.17 0.06
CA VAL A 116 -0.18 -18.02 -0.27
C VAL A 116 0.70 -17.60 0.90
N VAL A 117 0.15 -17.52 2.12
CA VAL A 117 0.94 -17.17 3.32
C VAL A 117 2.04 -18.22 3.61
N ILE A 118 1.78 -19.51 3.37
CA ILE A 118 2.80 -20.56 3.47
C ILE A 118 3.93 -20.33 2.47
N VAL A 119 3.61 -20.07 1.20
CA VAL A 119 4.62 -19.82 0.15
C VAL A 119 5.50 -18.62 0.50
N PHE A 120 4.89 -17.52 0.98
CA PHE A 120 5.65 -16.36 1.47
C PHE A 120 6.49 -16.69 2.71
N GLY A 121 5.96 -17.48 3.65
CA GLY A 121 6.68 -17.90 4.85
C GLY A 121 7.93 -18.72 4.51
N ILE A 122 7.78 -19.72 3.63
CA ILE A 122 8.89 -20.55 3.13
C ILE A 122 9.93 -19.67 2.43
N TYR A 123 9.49 -18.79 1.54
CA TYR A 123 10.38 -17.88 0.84
C TYR A 123 11.22 -17.03 1.80
N ASN A 124 10.61 -16.45 2.83
CA ASN A 124 11.32 -15.63 3.83
C ASN A 124 12.36 -16.45 4.60
N VAL A 125 12.02 -17.67 5.03
CA VAL A 125 12.96 -18.57 5.73
C VAL A 125 14.12 -18.96 4.82
N VAL A 126 13.84 -19.36 3.57
CA VAL A 126 14.86 -19.74 2.59
C VAL A 126 15.77 -18.55 2.26
N TYR A 127 15.19 -17.36 2.10
CA TYR A 127 15.97 -16.14 1.84
C TYR A 127 16.93 -15.83 2.99
N GLY A 128 16.44 -15.88 4.23
CA GLY A 128 17.25 -15.65 5.43
C GLY A 128 18.35 -16.70 5.64
N LEU A 129 18.04 -17.98 5.48
CA LEU A 129 18.97 -19.08 5.81
C LEU A 129 19.93 -19.45 4.67
N VAL A 130 19.51 -19.33 3.42
CA VAL A 130 20.26 -19.84 2.25
C VAL A 130 20.76 -18.69 1.38
N VAL A 131 19.87 -17.76 1.00
CA VAL A 131 20.21 -16.74 -0.01
C VAL A 131 21.19 -15.70 0.55
N ILE A 132 20.94 -15.14 1.74
CA ILE A 132 21.85 -14.15 2.35
C ILE A 132 23.29 -14.70 2.58
N PRO A 133 23.52 -15.92 3.10
CA PRO A 133 24.87 -16.47 3.20
C PRO A 133 25.54 -16.75 1.85
N LEU A 134 24.81 -17.37 0.92
CA LEU A 134 25.35 -17.77 -0.39
C LEU A 134 25.25 -16.66 -1.45
N GLN A 135 24.92 -15.43 -1.05
CA GLN A 135 24.61 -14.37 -2.01
C GLN A 135 25.79 -14.03 -2.92
N ASN A 136 27.02 -14.18 -2.43
CA ASN A 136 28.24 -13.89 -3.19
C ASN A 136 28.62 -15.00 -4.18
N THR A 137 28.11 -16.23 -3.97
CA THR A 137 28.30 -17.36 -4.89
C THR A 137 27.14 -17.50 -5.88
N LEU A 138 25.94 -17.07 -5.49
CA LEU A 138 24.75 -17.10 -6.34
C LEU A 138 24.76 -15.96 -7.38
N GLU A 139 25.14 -14.75 -6.98
CA GLU A 139 25.17 -13.61 -7.89
C GLU A 139 26.51 -13.52 -8.64
N PRO A 140 26.52 -13.13 -9.93
CA PRO A 140 27.75 -12.74 -10.62
C PRO A 140 28.44 -11.59 -9.88
N SER A 141 29.73 -11.37 -10.17
CA SER A 141 30.50 -10.36 -9.44
C SER A 141 29.79 -8.99 -9.46
N PRO A 142 29.72 -8.28 -8.32
CA PRO A 142 29.01 -7.00 -8.24
C PRO A 142 29.64 -5.91 -9.12
N PHE A 143 30.87 -6.13 -9.60
CA PHE A 143 31.64 -5.22 -10.45
C PHE A 143 31.41 -5.42 -11.94
N LEU A 144 30.82 -6.55 -12.38
CA LEU A 144 30.78 -6.96 -13.79
C LEU A 144 30.25 -5.87 -14.75
N PHE A 145 29.12 -5.26 -14.41
CA PHE A 145 28.56 -4.15 -15.19
C PHE A 145 29.04 -2.78 -14.72
N ARG A 146 29.51 -2.63 -13.47
CA ARG A 146 30.02 -1.35 -12.98
C ARG A 146 31.33 -0.97 -13.65
N ASP A 147 32.23 -1.93 -13.83
CA ASP A 147 33.53 -1.70 -14.47
C ASP A 147 33.37 -1.38 -15.97
N SER A 148 32.44 -2.08 -16.64
CA SER A 148 32.13 -1.85 -18.06
C SER A 148 31.51 -0.47 -18.36
N PHE A 149 30.93 0.18 -17.35
CA PHE A 149 30.33 1.51 -17.46
C PHE A 149 31.19 2.60 -16.79
N GLY A 150 32.23 2.22 -16.03
CA GLY A 150 33.10 3.14 -15.29
C GLY A 150 34.09 3.91 -16.16
N ASP A 151 34.32 3.48 -17.40
CA ASP A 151 35.24 4.13 -18.34
C ASP A 151 34.62 5.32 -19.09
N GLY A 152 33.36 5.67 -18.80
CA GLY A 152 32.65 6.80 -19.38
C GLY A 152 32.23 6.61 -20.85
N LYS A 153 32.61 5.52 -21.52
CA LYS A 153 32.29 5.29 -22.95
C LYS A 153 30.80 5.12 -23.18
N MET A 154 30.10 4.52 -22.22
CA MET A 154 28.65 4.32 -22.29
C MET A 154 27.85 5.61 -22.04
N ALA A 155 28.39 6.54 -21.25
CA ALA A 155 27.79 7.86 -21.05
C ALA A 155 27.78 8.67 -22.36
N VAL A 156 28.90 8.67 -23.09
CA VAL A 156 29.03 9.32 -24.40
C VAL A 156 28.11 8.71 -25.46
N ARG A 157 27.81 7.41 -25.35
CA ARG A 157 26.88 6.71 -26.26
C ARG A 157 25.39 6.84 -25.89
N GLY A 158 25.06 7.56 -24.82
CA GLY A 158 23.68 7.69 -24.34
C GLY A 158 23.10 6.41 -23.73
N LEU A 159 23.97 5.45 -23.36
CA LEU A 159 23.58 4.14 -22.83
C LEU A 159 23.65 4.07 -21.31
N GLU A 160 23.94 5.18 -20.62
CA GLU A 160 24.13 5.22 -19.16
C GLU A 160 22.88 4.72 -18.40
N ALA A 161 21.70 4.95 -18.98
CA ALA A 161 20.43 4.51 -18.41
C ALA A 161 20.29 2.97 -18.41
N LEU A 162 20.99 2.25 -19.30
CA LEU A 162 20.99 0.79 -19.40
C LEU A 162 21.68 0.14 -18.21
N LEU A 163 22.65 0.82 -17.58
CA LEU A 163 23.30 0.35 -16.35
C LEU A 163 22.27 0.03 -15.28
N GLY A 164 21.26 0.89 -15.15
CA GLY A 164 20.16 0.71 -14.19
C GLY A 164 19.47 -0.65 -14.35
N VAL A 165 19.22 -1.08 -15.59
CA VAL A 165 18.60 -2.36 -15.93
C VAL A 165 19.58 -3.52 -15.73
N LEU A 166 20.82 -3.39 -16.21
CA LEU A 166 21.83 -4.44 -16.10
C LEU A 166 22.17 -4.77 -14.65
N LEU A 167 22.22 -3.77 -13.76
CA LEU A 167 22.40 -3.99 -12.34
C LEU A 167 21.24 -4.77 -11.71
N THR A 168 19.99 -4.53 -12.14
CA THR A 168 18.83 -5.32 -11.64
C THR A 168 18.90 -6.79 -12.06
N LEU A 169 19.48 -7.08 -13.23
CA LEU A 169 19.71 -8.44 -13.71
C LEU A 169 20.90 -9.09 -13.00
N ASN A 170 21.95 -8.32 -12.71
CA ASN A 170 23.13 -8.80 -11.99
C ASN A 170 22.77 -9.23 -10.57
N SER A 171 22.05 -8.38 -9.84
CA SER A 171 21.61 -8.65 -8.46
C SER A 171 20.22 -9.27 -8.41
N TYR A 172 20.05 -10.41 -9.10
CA TYR A 172 18.74 -11.05 -9.25
C TYR A 172 18.14 -11.53 -7.92
N THR A 173 18.93 -11.90 -6.91
CA THR A 173 18.38 -12.32 -5.60
C THR A 173 17.71 -11.14 -4.89
N THR A 174 18.30 -9.96 -5.01
CA THR A 174 17.77 -8.70 -4.47
C THR A 174 16.53 -8.26 -5.23
N THR A 175 16.53 -8.41 -6.56
CA THR A 175 15.37 -8.16 -7.43
C THR A 175 14.19 -9.05 -7.05
N ILE A 176 14.40 -10.35 -6.84
CA ILE A 176 13.35 -11.28 -6.40
C ILE A 176 12.82 -10.88 -5.01
N ALA A 177 13.69 -10.54 -4.06
CA ALA A 177 13.28 -10.06 -2.74
C ALA A 177 12.41 -8.81 -2.80
N TYR A 178 12.75 -7.88 -3.70
CA TYR A 178 11.94 -6.68 -3.91
C TYR A 178 10.54 -7.01 -4.44
N VAL A 179 10.45 -7.91 -5.42
CA VAL A 179 9.18 -8.35 -5.98
C VAL A 179 8.33 -9.05 -4.92
N PHE A 180 8.90 -9.98 -4.16
CA PHE A 180 8.19 -10.67 -3.06
C PHE A 180 7.70 -9.68 -1.98
N ALA A 181 8.54 -8.74 -1.56
CA ALA A 181 8.15 -7.73 -0.58
C ALA A 181 7.02 -6.81 -1.07
N GLU A 182 7.01 -6.45 -2.36
CA GLU A 182 5.89 -5.71 -2.98
C GLU A 182 4.62 -6.58 -3.10
N LEU A 183 4.75 -7.86 -3.45
CA LEU A 183 3.60 -8.77 -3.59
C LEU A 183 2.90 -9.01 -2.25
N TRP A 184 3.62 -9.05 -1.12
CA TRP A 184 3.00 -9.25 0.20
C TRP A 184 1.90 -8.23 0.51
N GLY A 185 2.18 -6.93 0.32
CA GLY A 185 1.19 -5.87 0.56
C GLY A 185 -0.01 -5.92 -0.39
N ASN A 186 0.20 -6.48 -1.59
CA ASN A 186 -0.81 -6.45 -2.66
C ASN A 186 -1.72 -7.66 -2.56
N VAL A 187 -1.10 -8.83 -2.48
CA VAL A 187 -1.77 -10.12 -2.50
C VAL A 187 -2.30 -10.44 -1.10
N VAL A 188 -1.46 -10.41 -0.07
CA VAL A 188 -1.85 -10.86 1.28
C VAL A 188 -2.70 -9.80 1.98
N LEU A 189 -2.18 -8.57 2.08
CA LEU A 189 -2.86 -7.50 2.82
C LEU A 189 -4.10 -6.98 2.08
N SER A 190 -3.95 -6.55 0.82
CA SER A 190 -5.04 -5.86 0.12
C SER A 190 -6.06 -6.80 -0.51
N LEU A 191 -5.63 -7.90 -1.14
CA LEU A 191 -6.54 -8.81 -1.85
C LEU A 191 -7.08 -9.91 -0.95
N LEU A 192 -6.23 -10.71 -0.31
CA LEU A 192 -6.67 -11.91 0.40
C LEU A 192 -7.30 -11.57 1.76
N PHE A 193 -6.64 -10.76 2.59
CA PHE A 193 -7.17 -10.44 3.92
C PHE A 193 -8.47 -9.62 3.87
N LEU A 194 -8.53 -8.57 3.04
CA LEU A 194 -9.75 -7.76 2.95
C LEU A 194 -10.92 -8.57 2.36
N ASN A 195 -10.69 -9.42 1.36
CA ASN A 195 -11.74 -10.32 0.85
C ASN A 195 -12.15 -11.34 1.91
N TYR A 196 -11.20 -11.91 2.64
CA TYR A 196 -11.48 -12.82 3.76
C TYR A 196 -12.33 -12.11 4.84
N SER A 197 -11.97 -10.88 5.20
CA SER A 197 -12.73 -10.06 6.15
C SER A 197 -14.16 -9.80 5.67
N ASN A 198 -14.31 -9.39 4.41
CA ASN A 198 -15.62 -9.06 3.82
C ASN A 198 -16.54 -10.29 3.67
N MET A 199 -15.99 -11.48 3.46
CA MET A 199 -16.80 -12.71 3.40
C MET A 199 -17.28 -13.16 4.78
N ASN A 200 -16.46 -12.92 5.82
CA ASN A 200 -16.77 -13.36 7.17
C ASN A 200 -17.58 -12.35 7.97
N CYS A 201 -17.59 -11.07 7.59
CA CYS A 201 -18.35 -10.01 8.27
C CYS A 201 -19.58 -9.59 7.46
N SER A 202 -20.70 -9.34 8.15
CA SER A 202 -21.84 -8.66 7.52
C SER A 202 -21.47 -7.22 7.13
N TYR A 203 -22.30 -6.59 6.30
CA TYR A 203 -22.04 -5.21 5.86
C TYR A 203 -21.93 -4.23 7.04
N SER A 204 -22.88 -4.28 7.97
CA SER A 204 -22.87 -3.45 9.19
C SER A 204 -21.70 -3.77 10.12
N GLN A 205 -21.29 -5.04 10.22
CA GLN A 205 -20.09 -5.43 10.96
C GLN A 205 -18.82 -4.87 10.31
N SER A 206 -18.68 -5.00 8.99
CA SER A 206 -17.49 -4.56 8.25
C SER A 206 -17.25 -3.06 8.40
N MET A 207 -18.32 -2.24 8.41
CA MET A 207 -18.22 -0.80 8.65
C MET A 207 -17.64 -0.42 10.02
N ARG A 208 -17.96 -1.19 11.06
CA ARG A 208 -17.49 -0.95 12.43
C ARG A 208 -16.07 -1.49 12.61
N PHE A 209 -15.77 -2.64 12.01
CA PHE A 209 -14.49 -3.34 12.19
C PHE A 209 -13.37 -2.71 11.34
N THR A 210 -13.67 -2.25 10.13
CA THR A 210 -12.67 -1.74 9.19
C THR A 210 -11.83 -0.59 9.76
N PRO A 211 -12.39 0.49 10.35
CA PRO A 211 -11.59 1.53 10.98
C PRO A 211 -10.68 1.00 12.09
N CYS A 212 -11.19 0.08 12.91
CA CYS A 212 -10.42 -0.54 13.98
C CYS A 212 -9.28 -1.41 13.45
N LEU A 213 -9.53 -2.20 12.39
CA LEU A 213 -8.49 -2.97 11.70
C LEU A 213 -7.37 -2.04 11.23
N PHE A 214 -7.69 -0.88 10.65
CA PHE A 214 -6.66 0.10 10.26
C PHE A 214 -5.90 0.69 11.44
N ILE A 215 -6.52 0.87 12.62
CA ILE A 215 -5.79 1.25 13.84
C ILE A 215 -4.77 0.17 14.21
N PHE A 216 -5.18 -1.09 14.28
CA PHE A 216 -4.27 -2.22 14.60
C PHE A 216 -3.19 -2.42 13.53
N SER A 217 -3.49 -2.14 12.26
CA SER A 217 -2.48 -2.11 11.20
C SER A 217 -1.41 -1.04 11.44
N ASN A 218 -1.79 0.14 11.96
CA ASN A 218 -0.84 1.19 12.28
C ASN A 218 -0.07 0.89 13.58
N VAL A 219 -0.65 0.15 14.53
CA VAL A 219 0.09 -0.42 15.65
C VAL A 219 1.18 -1.38 15.16
N GLY A 220 0.86 -2.23 14.18
CA GLY A 220 1.86 -3.07 13.49
C GLY A 220 2.97 -2.26 12.80
N LEU A 221 2.60 -1.14 12.16
CA LEU A 221 3.56 -0.19 11.57
C LEU A 221 4.47 0.46 12.63
N PHE A 222 3.93 0.81 13.80
CA PHE A 222 4.69 1.37 14.91
C PHE A 222 5.74 0.38 15.42
N PHE A 223 5.35 -0.87 15.67
CA PHE A 223 6.29 -1.92 16.09
C PHE A 223 7.35 -2.21 15.03
N SER A 224 7.00 -2.17 13.74
CA SER A 224 7.98 -2.29 12.65
C SER A 224 9.03 -1.18 12.73
N GLY A 225 8.60 0.08 12.94
CA GLY A 225 9.51 1.21 13.14
C GLY A 225 10.44 1.04 14.33
N LEU A 226 9.95 0.51 15.46
CA LEU A 226 10.77 0.20 16.63
C LEU A 226 11.81 -0.89 16.34
N THR A 227 11.42 -1.98 15.66
CA THR A 227 12.35 -3.04 15.26
C THR A 227 13.47 -2.48 14.38
N MET A 228 13.15 -1.65 13.38
CA MET A 228 14.14 -1.04 12.50
C MET A 228 15.06 -0.06 13.22
N LEU A 229 14.51 0.76 14.11
CA LEU A 229 15.30 1.68 14.92
C LEU A 229 16.25 0.93 15.86
N GLY A 230 15.80 -0.18 16.46
CA GLY A 230 16.63 -1.07 17.27
C GLY A 230 17.80 -1.66 16.48
N ILE A 231 17.56 -2.12 15.25
CA ILE A 231 18.63 -2.60 14.35
C ILE A 231 19.64 -1.48 14.07
N CYS A 232 19.16 -0.27 13.75
CA CYS A 232 20.04 0.88 13.50
C CYS A 232 20.87 1.28 14.73
N PHE A 233 20.30 1.16 15.93
CA PHE A 233 20.99 1.48 17.18
C PHE A 233 22.10 0.46 17.49
N VAL A 234 21.84 -0.83 17.25
CA VAL A 234 22.80 -1.89 17.56
C VAL A 234 23.87 -2.06 16.48
N HIS A 235 23.56 -1.70 15.22
CA HIS A 235 24.46 -1.90 14.08
C HIS A 235 25.91 -1.38 14.27
N PRO A 236 26.15 -0.15 14.80
CA PRO A 236 27.51 0.37 14.97
C PRO A 236 28.35 -0.41 15.99
N TYR A 237 27.70 -1.10 16.93
CA TYR A 237 28.38 -1.82 18.01
C TYR A 237 28.68 -3.28 17.67
N LEU A 238 28.24 -3.74 16.49
CA LEU A 238 28.37 -5.14 16.06
C LEU A 238 29.34 -5.30 14.90
N GLY A 239 30.08 -6.41 14.93
CA GLY A 239 30.88 -6.85 13.79
C GLY A 239 30.02 -7.25 12.59
N TYR A 240 30.64 -7.31 11.41
CA TYR A 240 29.98 -7.62 10.15
C TYR A 240 29.17 -8.94 10.16
N ILE A 241 29.72 -9.99 10.77
CA ILE A 241 29.06 -11.30 10.87
C ILE A 241 27.77 -11.18 11.70
N SER A 242 27.83 -10.51 12.85
CA SER A 242 26.69 -10.30 13.74
C SER A 242 25.60 -9.44 13.08
N ASN A 243 25.98 -8.38 12.34
CA ASN A 243 25.04 -7.57 11.57
C ASN A 243 24.34 -8.39 10.47
N ARG A 244 25.06 -9.27 9.77
CA ARG A 244 24.43 -10.21 8.83
C ARG A 244 23.46 -11.16 9.52
N TRP A 245 23.77 -11.67 10.71
CA TRP A 245 22.85 -12.51 11.46
C TRP A 245 21.56 -11.79 11.84
N ILE A 246 21.63 -10.51 12.24
CA ILE A 246 20.42 -9.70 12.51
C ILE A 246 19.53 -9.64 11.27
N LEU A 247 20.09 -9.34 10.09
CA LEU A 247 19.35 -9.33 8.83
C LEU A 247 18.68 -10.68 8.56
N ARG A 248 19.39 -11.79 8.75
CA ARG A 248 18.83 -13.15 8.60
C ARG A 248 17.67 -13.40 9.57
N SER A 249 17.84 -13.01 10.83
CA SER A 249 16.84 -13.18 11.88
C SER A 249 15.55 -12.43 11.57
N VAL A 250 15.61 -11.26 10.92
CA VAL A 250 14.42 -10.52 10.48
C VAL A 250 13.60 -11.32 9.46
N PHE A 251 14.25 -11.90 8.45
CA PHE A 251 13.58 -12.73 7.44
C PHE A 251 13.02 -14.03 8.05
N ILE A 252 13.79 -14.71 8.89
CA ILE A 252 13.34 -15.93 9.59
C ILE A 252 12.14 -15.61 10.49
N GLY A 253 12.22 -14.51 11.25
CA GLY A 253 11.13 -14.03 12.09
C GLY A 253 9.86 -13.73 11.31
N ALA A 254 9.98 -13.09 10.13
CA ALA A 254 8.83 -12.88 9.23
C ALA A 254 8.20 -14.22 8.79
N GLY A 255 9.03 -15.22 8.49
CA GLY A 255 8.57 -16.57 8.16
C GLY A 255 7.82 -17.25 9.31
N LEU A 256 8.33 -17.16 10.54
CA LEU A 256 7.66 -17.69 11.74
C LEU A 256 6.33 -16.97 12.03
N LEU A 257 6.28 -15.66 11.82
CA LEU A 257 5.05 -14.88 11.94
C LEU A 257 3.99 -15.29 10.88
N CYS A 258 4.40 -15.76 9.69
CA CYS A 258 3.48 -16.33 8.72
C CYS A 258 2.82 -17.61 9.24
N LEU A 259 3.58 -18.49 9.92
CA LEU A 259 3.03 -19.68 10.58
C LEU A 259 2.07 -19.29 11.72
N PHE A 260 2.41 -18.24 12.47
CA PHE A 260 1.56 -17.72 13.53
C PHE A 260 0.23 -17.15 12.98
N ILE A 261 0.25 -16.46 11.83
CA ILE A 261 -0.97 -16.03 11.13
C ILE A 261 -1.87 -17.23 10.81
N ILE A 262 -1.30 -18.31 10.27
CA ILE A 262 -2.06 -19.52 9.93
C ILE A 262 -2.64 -20.18 11.18
N TYR A 263 -1.88 -20.25 12.26
CA TYR A 263 -2.36 -20.73 13.56
C TYR A 263 -3.56 -19.92 14.05
N LEU A 264 -3.45 -18.58 14.09
CA LEU A 264 -4.54 -17.70 14.51
C LEU A 264 -5.77 -17.82 13.62
N LYS A 265 -5.57 -17.90 12.30
CA LYS A 265 -6.67 -18.08 11.34
C LYS A 265 -7.38 -19.41 11.55
N ASN A 266 -6.64 -20.51 11.69
CA ASN A 266 -7.24 -21.83 11.93
C ASN A 266 -7.99 -21.87 13.28
N ARG A 267 -7.51 -21.16 14.30
CA ARG A 267 -8.23 -20.99 15.57
C ARG A 267 -9.51 -20.17 15.39
N LEU A 268 -9.46 -19.07 14.65
CA LEU A 268 -10.62 -18.25 14.32
C LEU A 268 -11.70 -19.08 13.59
N GLU A 269 -11.31 -19.86 12.57
CA GLU A 269 -12.22 -20.71 11.79
C GLU A 269 -12.84 -21.84 12.63
N ARG A 270 -12.07 -22.50 13.49
CA ARG A 270 -12.55 -23.65 14.29
C ARG A 270 -13.33 -23.25 15.54
N THR A 271 -12.96 -22.17 16.21
CA THR A 271 -13.50 -21.82 17.53
C THR A 271 -14.62 -20.79 17.47
N VAL A 272 -14.56 -19.83 16.53
CA VAL A 272 -15.44 -18.66 16.54
C VAL A 272 -16.41 -18.65 15.36
N LEU A 273 -15.94 -18.98 14.15
CA LEU A 273 -16.78 -19.00 12.95
C LEU A 273 -17.65 -20.27 12.84
N SER A 274 -17.38 -21.29 13.65
CA SER A 274 -18.17 -22.53 13.73
C SER A 274 -19.47 -22.36 14.53
N VAL A 275 -19.61 -21.28 15.29
CA VAL A 275 -20.79 -20.97 16.11
C VAL A 275 -21.59 -19.85 15.43
N PRO A 276 -22.88 -20.04 15.09
CA PRO A 276 -23.69 -18.96 14.51
C PRO A 276 -23.93 -17.87 15.56
N ILE A 277 -23.50 -16.64 15.27
CA ILE A 277 -23.52 -15.50 16.21
C ILE A 277 -24.87 -14.75 16.19
N CYS A 278 -25.62 -14.81 15.08
CA CYS A 278 -26.87 -14.07 14.89
C CYS A 278 -27.81 -14.74 13.86
N ILE A 279 -29.12 -14.51 14.00
CA ILE A 279 -30.12 -14.84 12.97
C ILE A 279 -30.11 -13.71 11.94
N THR A 280 -29.76 -14.04 10.69
CA THR A 280 -29.86 -13.07 9.59
C THR A 280 -31.34 -12.91 9.21
N GLU A 281 -31.96 -11.80 9.62
CA GLU A 281 -33.34 -11.49 9.20
C GLU A 281 -33.40 -11.34 7.67
N GLY A 282 -34.44 -11.93 7.08
CA GLY A 282 -34.56 -12.17 5.65
C GLY A 282 -34.47 -10.92 4.78
N SER A 283 -33.40 -10.83 4.02
CA SER A 283 -33.51 -10.70 2.57
C SER A 283 -32.51 -11.69 2.00
N GLY A 284 -32.88 -12.45 0.98
CA GLY A 284 -32.01 -13.47 0.40
C GLY A 284 -30.62 -12.89 0.17
N VAL A 285 -29.67 -13.24 1.04
CA VAL A 285 -28.26 -12.95 0.83
C VAL A 285 -27.93 -13.78 -0.39
N ARG A 286 -28.08 -13.14 -1.56
CA ARG A 286 -27.52 -13.61 -2.82
C ARG A 286 -26.10 -14.00 -2.43
N LYS A 287 -25.84 -15.30 -2.30
CA LYS A 287 -24.47 -15.85 -2.33
C LYS A 287 -23.81 -15.03 -3.42
N GLN A 288 -22.83 -14.19 -3.06
CA GLN A 288 -22.14 -13.33 -4.01
C GLN A 288 -21.70 -14.24 -5.15
N LYS A 289 -22.46 -14.22 -6.26
CA LYS A 289 -22.30 -15.19 -7.33
C LYS A 289 -21.04 -14.76 -8.05
N ALA A 290 -20.04 -15.62 -7.91
CA ALA A 290 -18.83 -15.73 -8.71
C ALA A 290 -17.93 -14.48 -8.75
N HIS A 291 -16.65 -14.71 -8.46
CA HIS A 291 -15.55 -13.85 -8.87
C HIS A 291 -15.78 -13.33 -10.29
N VAL A 292 -16.27 -12.10 -10.42
CA VAL A 292 -16.37 -11.45 -11.73
C VAL A 292 -14.93 -11.24 -12.21
N SER A 293 -14.65 -11.69 -13.43
CA SER A 293 -13.35 -11.52 -14.07
C SER A 293 -12.91 -10.05 -14.01
N ILE A 294 -11.69 -9.79 -13.54
CA ILE A 294 -11.10 -8.44 -13.50
C ILE A 294 -11.16 -7.78 -14.89
N LEU A 295 -11.09 -8.59 -15.96
CA LEU A 295 -11.21 -8.11 -17.34
C LEU A 295 -12.59 -7.50 -17.63
N ALA A 296 -13.66 -8.13 -17.14
CA ALA A 296 -15.01 -7.60 -17.25
C ALA A 296 -15.15 -6.31 -16.43
N GLY A 297 -14.49 -6.23 -15.27
CA GLY A 297 -14.47 -5.01 -14.47
C GLY A 297 -13.68 -3.86 -15.08
N LEU A 298 -12.59 -4.14 -15.78
CA LEU A 298 -11.87 -3.14 -16.57
C LEU A 298 -12.73 -2.60 -17.71
N LYS A 299 -13.46 -3.47 -18.42
CA LYS A 299 -14.38 -3.05 -19.48
C LYS A 299 -15.49 -2.14 -18.93
N GLU A 300 -16.06 -2.50 -17.78
CA GLU A 300 -17.10 -1.70 -17.13
C GLU A 300 -16.56 -0.35 -16.61
N LEU A 301 -15.32 -0.33 -16.08
CA LEU A 301 -14.65 0.90 -15.63
C LEU A 301 -14.54 1.93 -16.75
N PHE A 302 -14.15 1.52 -17.96
CA PHE A 302 -14.09 2.40 -19.13
C PHE A 302 -15.49 2.74 -19.71
N GLY A 303 -16.55 2.07 -19.23
CA GLY A 303 -17.93 2.32 -19.64
C GLY A 303 -18.60 3.45 -18.86
N SER A 304 -18.24 3.66 -17.58
CA SER A 304 -18.88 4.65 -16.69
C SER A 304 -17.95 5.78 -16.28
N LYS A 305 -18.44 7.03 -16.37
CA LYS A 305 -17.71 8.24 -15.96
C LYS A 305 -17.37 8.27 -14.47
N VAL A 306 -18.25 7.73 -13.63
CA VAL A 306 -18.04 7.69 -12.16
C VAL A 306 -16.95 6.69 -11.82
N LEU A 307 -17.00 5.49 -12.42
CA LEU A 307 -16.00 4.44 -12.18
C LEU A 307 -14.64 4.88 -12.71
N PHE A 308 -14.58 5.47 -13.91
CA PHE A 308 -13.34 6.00 -14.46
C PHE A 308 -12.73 7.11 -13.60
N ASN A 309 -13.51 8.12 -13.19
CA ASN A 309 -12.98 9.20 -12.35
C ASN A 309 -12.48 8.69 -10.99
N THR A 310 -13.16 7.70 -10.40
CA THR A 310 -12.71 7.12 -9.13
C THR A 310 -11.42 6.32 -9.30
N SER A 311 -11.30 5.58 -10.40
CA SER A 311 -10.04 4.90 -10.77
C SER A 311 -8.92 5.90 -11.06
N LEU A 312 -9.24 7.03 -11.69
CA LEU A 312 -8.30 8.09 -12.01
C LEU A 312 -7.74 8.75 -10.74
N ILE A 313 -8.57 9.09 -9.75
CA ILE A 313 -8.05 9.65 -8.48
C ILE A 313 -7.13 8.67 -7.75
N VAL A 314 -7.42 7.36 -7.78
CA VAL A 314 -6.57 6.32 -7.17
C VAL A 314 -5.26 6.16 -7.92
N PHE A 315 -5.31 6.20 -9.26
CA PHE A 315 -4.12 6.21 -10.09
C PHE A 315 -3.22 7.43 -9.80
N LEU A 316 -3.80 8.65 -9.85
CA LEU A 316 -3.07 9.90 -9.64
C LEU A 316 -2.47 10.01 -8.23
N TYR A 317 -3.22 9.59 -7.21
CA TYR A 317 -2.73 9.52 -5.83
C TYR A 317 -1.45 8.66 -5.73
N ASN A 318 -1.49 7.45 -6.28
CA ASN A 318 -0.37 6.51 -6.21
C ASN A 318 0.81 6.94 -7.09
N LEU A 319 0.54 7.60 -8.22
CA LEU A 319 1.55 8.20 -9.10
C LEU A 319 2.32 9.31 -8.37
N CYS A 320 1.60 10.28 -7.81
CA CYS A 320 2.19 11.38 -7.04
C CYS A 320 3.00 10.88 -5.84
N THR A 321 2.45 9.94 -5.08
CA THR A 321 3.14 9.33 -3.94
C THR A 321 4.45 8.68 -4.36
N ASN A 322 4.43 7.91 -5.46
CA ASN A 322 5.63 7.22 -5.94
C ASN A 322 6.71 8.19 -6.44
N MET A 323 6.31 9.30 -7.09
CA MET A 323 7.26 10.32 -7.54
C MET A 323 7.95 11.02 -6.36
N VAL A 324 7.21 11.42 -5.32
CA VAL A 324 7.81 12.01 -4.11
C VAL A 324 8.71 11.00 -3.39
N GLU A 325 8.26 9.75 -3.25
CA GLU A 325 9.08 8.70 -2.61
C GLU A 325 10.38 8.44 -3.37
N ALA A 326 10.35 8.45 -4.71
CA ALA A 326 11.53 8.25 -5.54
C ALA A 326 12.53 9.41 -5.38
N SER A 327 12.05 10.66 -5.42
CA SER A 327 12.89 11.85 -5.20
C SER A 327 13.51 11.85 -3.79
N TYR A 328 12.70 11.58 -2.75
CA TYR A 328 13.17 11.50 -1.37
C TYR A 328 14.24 10.42 -1.17
N LYS A 329 14.07 9.23 -1.78
CA LYS A 329 15.08 8.16 -1.73
C LYS A 329 16.39 8.54 -2.41
N SER A 330 16.32 9.25 -3.54
CA SER A 330 17.53 9.79 -4.20
C SER A 330 18.27 10.77 -3.27
N CYS A 331 17.53 11.68 -2.63
CA CYS A 331 18.11 12.63 -1.67
C CYS A 331 18.74 11.94 -0.46
N MET A 332 18.11 10.91 0.12
CA MET A 332 18.67 10.19 1.28
C MET A 332 20.02 9.55 0.96
N ARG A 333 20.21 9.02 -0.25
CA ARG A 333 21.49 8.44 -0.66
C ARG A 333 22.58 9.50 -0.74
N VAL A 334 22.31 10.62 -1.37
CA VAL A 334 23.29 11.71 -1.50
C VAL A 334 23.62 12.34 -0.16
N CYS A 335 22.65 12.42 0.75
CA CYS A 335 22.88 12.87 2.12
C CYS A 335 23.75 11.87 2.91
N ALA A 336 23.60 10.56 2.67
CA ALA A 336 24.44 9.52 3.28
C ALA A 336 25.88 9.58 2.76
N ASP A 337 26.06 9.73 1.44
CA ASP A 337 27.37 9.88 0.80
C ASP A 337 28.11 11.11 1.36
N GLN A 338 27.43 12.25 1.48
CA GLN A 338 28.01 13.47 2.07
C GLN A 338 28.39 13.32 3.54
N LYS A 339 27.63 12.52 4.29
CA LYS A 339 27.88 12.29 5.73
C LYS A 339 28.84 11.14 5.99
N ASN A 340 29.42 10.53 4.95
CA ASN A 340 30.27 9.33 5.02
C ASN A 340 29.62 8.20 5.84
N LYS A 341 28.29 8.04 5.76
CA LYS A 341 27.55 6.98 6.44
C LYS A 341 27.24 5.85 5.48
N ALA A 342 27.22 4.62 5.97
CA ALA A 342 26.71 3.49 5.20
C ALA A 342 25.26 3.77 4.78
N VAL A 343 25.02 3.83 3.47
CA VAL A 343 23.76 4.27 2.88
C VAL A 343 22.57 3.45 3.39
N GLY A 344 22.72 2.13 3.51
CA GLY A 344 21.68 1.23 4.01
C GLY A 344 21.18 1.58 5.41
N ILE A 345 22.10 1.88 6.35
CA ILE A 345 21.76 2.24 7.74
C ILE A 345 21.08 3.60 7.79
N HIS A 346 21.58 4.58 7.02
CA HIS A 346 21.01 5.92 7.00
C HIS A 346 19.57 5.89 6.47
N VAL A 347 19.34 5.17 5.37
CA VAL A 347 17.99 4.97 4.81
C VAL A 347 17.09 4.22 5.81
N MET A 348 17.58 3.13 6.41
CA MET A 348 16.81 2.37 7.40
C MET A 348 16.38 3.25 8.58
N GLY A 349 17.30 4.05 9.14
CA GLY A 349 17.01 4.90 10.28
C GLY A 349 15.99 6.00 9.96
N ARG A 350 16.13 6.67 8.82
CA ARG A 350 15.16 7.68 8.37
C ARG A 350 13.78 7.08 8.10
N GLN A 351 13.74 5.90 7.51
CA GLN A 351 12.50 5.18 7.22
C GLN A 351 11.83 4.71 8.52
N ALA A 352 12.60 4.24 9.52
CA ALA A 352 12.08 3.86 10.84
C ALA A 352 11.39 5.04 11.55
N VAL A 353 12.04 6.21 11.62
CA VAL A 353 11.46 7.43 12.22
C VAL A 353 10.19 7.84 11.48
N MET A 354 10.20 7.79 10.14
CA MET A 354 9.02 8.06 9.33
C MET A 354 7.85 7.13 9.70
N GLN A 355 8.10 5.82 9.86
CA GLN A 355 7.06 4.85 10.22
C GLN A 355 6.45 5.16 11.59
N LEU A 356 7.27 5.48 12.59
CA LEU A 356 6.81 5.82 13.94
C LEU A 356 5.91 7.06 13.93
N VAL A 357 6.35 8.13 13.26
CA VAL A 357 5.59 9.38 13.17
C VAL A 357 4.25 9.16 12.46
N ILE A 358 4.24 8.46 11.32
CA ILE A 358 3.01 8.16 10.58
C ILE A 358 2.06 7.33 11.43
N ALA A 359 2.56 6.25 12.06
CA ALA A 359 1.73 5.36 12.86
C ALA A 359 1.04 6.13 14.00
N MET A 360 1.79 6.96 14.74
CA MET A 360 1.24 7.76 15.83
C MET A 360 0.18 8.75 15.35
N ILE A 361 0.48 9.51 14.29
CA ILE A 361 -0.47 10.51 13.77
C ILE A 361 -1.73 9.84 13.23
N VAL A 362 -1.61 8.74 12.48
CA VAL A 362 -2.77 8.04 11.91
C VAL A 362 -3.62 7.40 13.00
N ILE A 363 -3.01 6.82 14.05
CA ILE A 363 -3.76 6.28 15.20
C ILE A 363 -4.56 7.40 15.89
N VAL A 364 -3.94 8.54 16.17
CA VAL A 364 -4.62 9.69 16.78
C VAL A 364 -5.75 10.22 15.88
N LEU A 365 -5.49 10.32 14.58
CA LEU A 365 -6.47 10.81 13.61
C LEU A 365 -7.68 9.86 13.50
N LEU A 366 -7.46 8.55 13.49
CA LEU A 366 -8.53 7.55 13.40
C LEU A 366 -9.33 7.40 14.71
N LEU A 367 -8.72 7.69 15.87
CA LEU A 367 -9.43 7.76 17.15
C LEU A 367 -10.27 9.03 17.30
N THR A 368 -9.90 10.09 16.57
CA THR A 368 -10.64 11.36 16.52
C THR A 368 -11.88 11.20 15.62
N PRO A 369 -13.01 11.91 15.87
CA PRO A 369 -14.19 11.90 15.00
C PRO A 369 -13.98 12.60 13.65
N PHE A 370 -12.88 12.29 12.94
CA PHE A 370 -12.55 12.84 11.64
C PHE A 370 -13.64 12.53 10.59
N SER A 371 -14.31 11.38 10.70
CA SER A 371 -15.47 11.02 9.87
C SER A 371 -16.66 11.99 10.01
N THR A 372 -16.78 12.71 11.13
CA THR A 372 -17.83 13.71 11.36
C THR A 372 -17.59 14.99 10.54
N ILE A 373 -16.36 15.24 10.07
CA ILE A 373 -16.05 16.39 9.21
C ILE A 373 -16.76 16.25 7.85
N ILE A 374 -16.81 15.03 7.29
CA ILE A 374 -17.49 14.74 6.03
C ILE A 374 -19.00 15.05 6.15
N GLN A 375 -19.60 14.73 7.31
CA GLN A 375 -21.01 14.99 7.58
C GLN A 375 -21.33 16.48 7.73
N ARG A 376 -20.40 17.28 8.27
CA ARG A 376 -20.62 18.72 8.52
C ARG A 376 -20.25 19.65 7.36
N LYS A 377 -19.17 19.34 6.62
CA LYS A 377 -18.58 20.25 5.60
C LYS A 377 -18.69 19.71 4.17
N GLY A 378 -19.38 18.59 3.97
CA GLY A 378 -19.47 17.92 2.67
C GLY A 378 -18.21 17.15 2.30
N ILE A 379 -18.35 16.22 1.35
CA ILE A 379 -17.26 15.32 0.95
C ILE A 379 -16.15 16.07 0.20
N TYR A 380 -16.50 17.13 -0.54
CA TYR A 380 -15.54 17.92 -1.33
C TYR A 380 -14.43 18.51 -0.46
N SER A 381 -14.80 19.07 0.69
CA SER A 381 -13.88 19.71 1.64
C SER A 381 -12.78 18.76 2.14
N VAL A 382 -13.06 17.45 2.21
CA VAL A 382 -12.09 16.44 2.63
C VAL A 382 -11.38 15.84 1.42
N ALA A 383 -12.10 15.60 0.33
CA ALA A 383 -11.56 14.98 -0.88
C ALA A 383 -10.57 15.86 -1.65
N VAL A 384 -10.64 17.19 -1.50
CA VAL A 384 -9.73 18.13 -2.17
C VAL A 384 -8.38 18.28 -1.44
N VAL A 385 -8.29 17.88 -0.16
CA VAL A 385 -7.05 18.03 0.62
C VAL A 385 -5.88 17.21 0.04
N PRO A 386 -6.05 15.91 -0.32
CA PRO A 386 -4.95 15.13 -0.91
C PRO A 386 -4.34 15.73 -2.19
N PRO A 387 -5.11 16.15 -3.23
CA PRO A 387 -4.51 16.73 -4.42
C PRO A 387 -3.87 18.11 -4.18
N VAL A 388 -4.43 18.95 -3.29
CA VAL A 388 -3.82 20.24 -2.94
C VAL A 388 -2.50 20.02 -2.20
N PHE A 389 -2.48 19.11 -1.24
CA PHE A 389 -1.23 18.72 -0.57
C PHE A 389 -0.22 18.13 -1.55
N ALA A 390 -0.67 17.29 -2.49
CA ALA A 390 0.20 16.72 -3.51
C ALA A 390 0.90 17.81 -4.34
N LEU A 391 0.15 18.84 -4.76
CA LEU A 391 0.70 19.98 -5.47
C LEU A 391 1.79 20.70 -4.65
N VAL A 392 1.49 21.07 -3.40
CA VAL A 392 2.45 21.75 -2.52
C VAL A 392 3.68 20.89 -2.25
N ALA A 393 3.48 19.61 -1.94
CA ALA A 393 4.54 18.66 -1.62
C ALA A 393 5.49 18.42 -2.79
N LEU A 394 4.94 18.22 -3.99
CA LEU A 394 5.74 17.98 -5.18
C LEU A 394 6.47 19.25 -5.65
N VAL A 395 5.82 20.41 -5.57
CA VAL A 395 6.48 21.70 -5.84
C VAL A 395 7.63 21.92 -4.85
N GLY A 396 7.43 21.65 -3.56
CA GLY A 396 8.48 21.77 -2.55
C GLY A 396 9.64 20.80 -2.77
N VAL A 397 9.35 19.51 -2.98
CA VAL A 397 10.39 18.48 -3.14
C VAL A 397 11.16 18.64 -4.45
N PHE A 398 10.47 18.75 -5.58
CA PHE A 398 11.15 18.91 -6.86
C PHE A 398 11.75 20.30 -7.05
N GLY A 399 11.15 21.35 -6.48
CA GLY A 399 11.73 22.69 -6.48
C GLY A 399 13.05 22.74 -5.73
N LEU A 400 13.10 22.14 -4.54
CA LEU A 400 14.33 22.10 -3.74
C LEU A 400 15.39 21.15 -4.36
N ALA A 401 14.96 20.05 -4.98
CA ALA A 401 15.84 19.18 -5.78
C ALA A 401 16.44 19.94 -6.99
N ALA A 402 15.64 20.73 -7.69
CA ALA A 402 16.11 21.56 -8.81
C ALA A 402 17.11 22.63 -8.33
N TYR A 403 16.84 23.28 -7.20
CA TYR A 403 17.77 24.24 -6.58
C TYR A 403 19.11 23.58 -6.20
N ASN A 404 19.09 22.45 -5.48
CA ASN A 404 20.30 21.78 -5.01
C ASN A 404 21.15 21.20 -6.15
N THR A 405 20.49 20.67 -7.20
CA THR A 405 21.20 20.18 -8.39
C THR A 405 21.80 21.33 -9.20
N ALA A 406 21.10 22.46 -9.30
CA ALA A 406 21.62 23.66 -9.96
C ALA A 406 22.84 24.26 -9.22
N ALA A 407 22.73 24.39 -7.89
CA ALA A 407 23.84 24.82 -7.02
C ALA A 407 25.07 23.91 -7.14
N SER A 408 24.86 22.61 -7.38
CA SER A 408 25.93 21.63 -7.57
C SER A 408 26.46 21.53 -9.01
N LYS A 409 26.00 22.41 -9.94
CA LYS A 409 26.32 22.39 -11.38
C LYS A 409 26.00 21.07 -12.09
N LYS A 410 25.00 20.32 -11.60
CA LYS A 410 24.56 19.04 -12.16
C LYS A 410 23.21 19.12 -12.89
N SER A 411 22.60 20.31 -12.93
CA SER A 411 21.31 20.54 -13.60
C SER A 411 21.52 21.12 -15.00
N PHE A 412 20.45 21.62 -15.63
CA PHE A 412 20.50 22.32 -16.91
C PHE A 412 21.35 23.59 -16.83
N GLU A 413 22.03 23.94 -17.91
CA GLU A 413 22.93 25.10 -17.97
C GLU A 413 22.25 26.42 -17.59
N TRP A 414 21.01 26.63 -18.04
CA TRP A 414 20.20 27.80 -17.68
C TRP A 414 19.86 27.87 -16.18
N LEU A 415 19.70 26.72 -15.53
CA LEU A 415 19.43 26.61 -14.09
C LEU A 415 20.73 26.79 -13.28
N ASN A 416 21.82 26.18 -13.74
CA ASN A 416 23.14 26.27 -13.11
C ASN A 416 23.66 27.72 -13.11
N THR A 417 23.36 28.49 -14.15
CA THR A 417 23.72 29.91 -14.25
C THR A 417 22.86 30.78 -13.33
N MET A 418 21.55 30.52 -13.23
CA MET A 418 20.65 31.23 -12.30
C MET A 418 21.04 31.06 -10.82
N PHE A 419 21.57 29.90 -10.44
CA PHE A 419 21.98 29.59 -9.06
C PHE A 419 23.51 29.48 -8.90
N ALA A 420 24.26 30.15 -9.78
CA ALA A 420 25.72 30.16 -9.69
C ALA A 420 26.18 30.78 -8.37
N GLY A 421 26.99 30.04 -7.59
CA GLY A 421 27.50 30.49 -6.28
C GLY A 421 26.58 30.19 -5.09
N ALA A 422 25.40 29.62 -5.31
CA ALA A 422 24.52 29.16 -4.24
C ALA A 422 25.08 27.91 -3.55
N SER A 423 24.88 27.77 -2.23
CA SER A 423 25.24 26.57 -1.49
C SER A 423 24.11 25.55 -1.50
N ALA A 424 24.45 24.27 -1.70
CA ALA A 424 23.46 23.18 -1.71
C ALA A 424 22.98 22.84 -0.29
N HIS A 425 21.67 22.78 -0.11
CA HIS A 425 20.99 22.54 1.18
C HIS A 425 20.35 21.14 1.22
N ILE A 426 21.17 20.09 1.10
CA ILE A 426 20.70 18.70 0.97
C ILE A 426 20.01 18.18 2.24
N SER A 427 20.40 18.68 3.42
CA SER A 427 19.71 18.32 4.67
C SER A 427 18.29 18.91 4.76
N ALA A 428 18.05 20.08 4.15
CA ALA A 428 16.71 20.66 4.06
C ALA A 428 15.85 19.89 3.06
N GLU A 429 16.42 19.46 1.93
CA GLU A 429 15.75 18.59 0.95
C GLU A 429 15.31 17.27 1.57
N GLU A 430 16.19 16.63 2.34
CA GLU A 430 15.88 15.41 3.08
C GLU A 430 14.71 15.64 4.07
N PHE A 431 14.73 16.73 4.83
CA PHE A 431 13.69 17.03 5.81
C PHE A 431 12.33 17.35 5.16
N VAL A 432 12.31 18.16 4.10
CA VAL A 432 11.09 18.45 3.34
C VAL A 432 10.54 17.17 2.70
N GLY A 433 11.40 16.32 2.13
CA GLY A 433 11.00 15.02 1.59
C GLY A 433 10.38 14.11 2.65
N LEU A 434 10.94 14.06 3.87
CA LEU A 434 10.38 13.31 5.00
C LEU A 434 8.96 13.78 5.35
N ILE A 435 8.74 15.10 5.44
CA ILE A 435 7.42 15.68 5.71
C ILE A 435 6.44 15.35 4.58
N CYS A 436 6.87 15.51 3.32
CA CYS A 436 6.01 15.29 2.17
C CYS A 436 5.57 13.83 2.06
N VAL A 437 6.51 12.88 2.13
CA VAL A 437 6.19 11.44 2.08
C VAL A 437 5.30 11.02 3.26
N SER A 438 5.59 11.52 4.47
CA SER A 438 4.76 11.27 5.65
C SER A 438 3.35 11.81 5.46
N GLY A 439 3.23 13.05 4.97
CA GLY A 439 1.95 13.71 4.72
C GLY A 439 1.09 12.98 3.70
N PHE A 440 1.67 12.46 2.60
CA PHE A 440 0.94 11.58 1.68
C PHE A 440 0.37 10.38 2.42
N LYS A 441 1.20 9.63 3.16
CA LYS A 441 0.75 8.44 3.89
C LYS A 441 -0.32 8.76 4.93
N ILE A 442 -0.20 9.88 5.65
CA ILE A 442 -1.22 10.32 6.62
C ILE A 442 -2.53 10.67 5.92
N LEU A 443 -2.49 11.47 4.85
CA LEU A 443 -3.67 11.86 4.08
C LEU A 443 -4.32 10.67 3.36
N LYS A 444 -3.56 9.62 3.04
CA LYS A 444 -4.09 8.36 2.54
C LYS A 444 -5.17 7.83 3.47
N TYR A 445 -4.77 7.57 4.71
CA TYR A 445 -5.62 6.94 5.72
C TYR A 445 -6.62 7.93 6.32
N GLY A 446 -6.24 9.21 6.42
CA GLY A 446 -7.07 10.23 7.02
C GLY A 446 -8.17 10.77 6.11
N ALA A 447 -7.90 10.99 4.83
CA ALA A 447 -8.85 11.65 3.92
C ALA A 447 -9.18 10.80 2.70
N PHE A 448 -8.16 10.37 1.95
CA PHE A 448 -8.32 9.78 0.63
C PHE A 448 -9.11 8.46 0.66
N ASP A 449 -8.68 7.49 1.46
CA ASP A 449 -9.36 6.20 1.56
C ASP A 449 -10.78 6.36 2.13
N ILE A 450 -10.99 7.26 3.11
CA ILE A 450 -12.33 7.52 3.66
C ILE A 450 -13.29 8.05 2.59
N CYS A 451 -12.87 9.06 1.81
CA CYS A 451 -13.68 9.61 0.72
C CYS A 451 -13.95 8.57 -0.38
N LYS A 452 -12.93 7.78 -0.74
CA LYS A 452 -13.05 6.69 -1.73
C LYS A 452 -14.03 5.61 -1.26
N GLU A 453 -13.96 5.18 0.00
CA GLU A 453 -14.92 4.22 0.54
C GLU A 453 -16.33 4.82 0.57
N ALA A 454 -16.48 6.08 1.00
CA ALA A 454 -17.78 6.75 1.01
C ALA A 454 -18.44 6.78 -0.38
N ILE A 455 -17.69 7.11 -1.43
CA ILE A 455 -18.16 7.07 -2.82
C ILE A 455 -18.53 5.63 -3.22
N SER A 456 -17.67 4.66 -2.89
CA SER A 456 -17.89 3.25 -3.22
C SER A 456 -19.16 2.67 -2.58
N MET A 457 -19.53 3.15 -1.39
CA MET A 457 -20.76 2.75 -0.70
C MET A 457 -22.04 3.19 -1.38
N LYS A 458 -21.98 4.21 -2.24
CA LYS A 458 -23.14 4.70 -2.99
C LYS A 458 -23.25 4.09 -4.38
N ILE A 459 -22.33 3.20 -4.76
CA ILE A 459 -22.42 2.40 -5.99
C ILE A 459 -23.30 1.18 -5.72
N SER A 460 -24.11 0.77 -6.69
CA SER A 460 -24.99 -0.39 -6.59
C SER A 460 -24.27 -1.67 -6.15
N ALA A 461 -24.94 -2.47 -5.30
CA ALA A 461 -24.34 -3.65 -4.66
C ALA A 461 -23.89 -4.73 -5.66
N SER A 462 -24.47 -4.78 -6.86
CA SER A 462 -24.13 -5.75 -7.92
C SER A 462 -22.74 -5.51 -8.52
N ILE A 463 -22.28 -4.27 -8.60
CA ILE A 463 -21.02 -3.89 -9.27
C ILE A 463 -19.94 -3.49 -8.26
N ARG A 464 -20.33 -3.08 -7.05
CA ARG A 464 -19.43 -2.57 -5.99
C ARG A 464 -18.23 -3.46 -5.68
N SER A 465 -18.44 -4.78 -5.54
CA SER A 465 -17.36 -5.72 -5.20
C SER A 465 -16.31 -5.84 -6.30
N MET A 466 -16.76 -5.90 -7.56
CA MET A 466 -15.92 -5.94 -8.74
C MET A 466 -15.18 -4.61 -8.92
N PHE A 467 -15.88 -3.49 -8.78
CA PHE A 467 -15.28 -2.16 -8.84
C PHE A 467 -14.17 -1.98 -7.80
N LYS A 468 -14.44 -2.32 -6.54
CA LYS A 468 -13.46 -2.23 -5.46
C LYS A 468 -12.21 -3.04 -5.76
N SER A 469 -12.38 -4.24 -6.30
CA SER A 469 -11.28 -5.12 -6.70
C SER A 469 -10.42 -4.51 -7.81
N VAL A 470 -11.01 -3.86 -8.81
CA VAL A 470 -10.29 -3.22 -9.92
C VAL A 470 -9.58 -1.94 -9.46
N VAL A 471 -10.28 -1.08 -8.72
CA VAL A 471 -9.75 0.19 -8.22
C VAL A 471 -8.60 -0.03 -7.24
N ASP A 472 -8.81 -0.85 -6.21
CA ASP A 472 -7.82 -1.10 -5.16
C ASP A 472 -6.70 -2.04 -5.65
N GLY A 473 -7.02 -3.00 -6.53
CA GLY A 473 -6.07 -3.99 -7.03
C GLY A 473 -5.23 -3.52 -8.21
N VAL A 474 -5.85 -2.96 -9.26
CA VAL A 474 -5.18 -2.64 -10.53
C VAL A 474 -4.79 -1.16 -10.60
N CYS A 475 -5.73 -0.24 -10.41
CA CYS A 475 -5.48 1.20 -10.62
C CYS A 475 -4.45 1.75 -9.62
N GLY A 476 -4.50 1.32 -8.36
CA GLY A 476 -3.48 1.69 -7.37
C GLY A 476 -2.06 1.21 -7.74
N LYS A 477 -1.95 0.04 -8.39
CA LYS A 477 -0.66 -0.51 -8.86
C LYS A 477 -0.15 0.20 -10.09
N LEU A 478 -1.03 0.40 -11.07
CA LEU A 478 -0.73 1.16 -12.28
C LEU A 478 -0.27 2.58 -11.94
N GLY A 479 -0.84 3.23 -10.93
CA GLY A 479 -0.38 4.55 -10.47
C GLY A 479 1.07 4.51 -9.97
N LYS A 480 1.42 3.56 -9.10
CA LYS A 480 2.79 3.40 -8.60
C LYS A 480 3.79 3.11 -9.74
N SER A 481 3.41 2.24 -10.67
CA SER A 481 4.20 1.92 -11.85
C SER A 481 4.35 3.13 -12.76
N GLY A 482 3.27 3.86 -13.01
CA GLY A 482 3.22 5.06 -13.83
C GLY A 482 4.16 6.15 -13.32
N GLY A 483 4.21 6.37 -12.00
CA GLY A 483 5.18 7.30 -11.42
C GLY A 483 6.63 6.87 -11.65
N GLY A 484 6.91 5.56 -11.58
CA GLY A 484 8.23 5.00 -11.89
C GLY A 484 8.58 5.16 -13.36
N LEU A 485 7.63 4.84 -14.26
CA LEU A 485 7.77 4.97 -15.70
C LEU A 485 8.01 6.41 -16.13
N LEU A 486 7.28 7.38 -15.59
CA LEU A 486 7.52 8.80 -15.86
C LEU A 486 8.91 9.25 -15.42
N THR A 487 9.34 8.80 -14.24
CA THR A 487 10.70 9.08 -13.75
C THR A 487 11.75 8.46 -14.68
N THR A 488 11.57 7.20 -15.08
CA THR A 488 12.46 6.50 -16.01
C THR A 488 12.50 7.16 -17.39
N LEU A 489 11.35 7.52 -17.95
CA LEU A 489 11.26 8.20 -19.24
C LEU A 489 11.99 9.53 -19.21
N THR A 490 11.82 10.30 -18.13
CA THR A 490 12.49 11.60 -18.00
C THR A 490 13.99 11.41 -17.85
N ASN A 491 14.44 10.42 -17.09
CA ASN A 491 15.86 10.07 -16.96
C ASN A 491 16.48 9.57 -18.27
N LEU A 492 15.73 8.82 -19.07
CA LEU A 492 16.16 8.32 -20.38
C LEU A 492 16.32 9.49 -21.37
N VAL A 493 15.33 10.39 -21.44
CA VAL A 493 15.38 11.57 -22.31
C VAL A 493 16.54 12.50 -21.93
N LEU A 494 16.86 12.60 -20.64
CA LEU A 494 17.93 13.45 -20.12
C LEU A 494 19.29 12.75 -19.98
N ASN A 495 19.39 11.47 -20.38
CA ASN A 495 20.57 10.62 -20.23
C ASN A 495 21.25 10.76 -18.86
N THR A 496 20.47 10.63 -17.78
CA THR A 496 20.93 10.86 -16.41
C THR A 496 20.41 9.80 -15.46
N ASN A 497 21.26 9.41 -14.51
CA ASN A 497 20.90 8.45 -13.46
C ASN A 497 20.37 9.10 -12.17
N ASP A 498 20.40 10.43 -12.07
CA ASP A 498 19.86 11.15 -10.91
C ASP A 498 18.46 11.70 -11.23
N ILE A 499 17.46 11.20 -10.51
CA ILE A 499 16.05 11.63 -10.63
C ILE A 499 15.90 13.15 -10.38
N ARG A 500 16.85 13.76 -9.67
CA ARG A 500 16.78 15.18 -9.28
C ARG A 500 17.12 16.13 -10.43
N THR A 501 17.90 15.71 -11.42
CA THR A 501 18.19 16.54 -12.61
C THR A 501 16.97 16.68 -13.52
N ALA A 502 16.09 15.67 -13.50
CA ALA A 502 14.79 15.62 -14.16
C ALA A 502 13.67 16.43 -13.45
N ALA A 503 13.98 17.12 -12.35
CA ALA A 503 12.98 17.79 -11.51
C ALA A 503 12.14 18.86 -12.25
N PRO A 504 12.68 19.73 -13.14
CA PRO A 504 11.88 20.74 -13.83
C PRO A 504 10.78 20.17 -14.73
N PHE A 505 11.07 19.11 -15.48
CA PHE A 505 10.07 18.42 -16.30
C PHE A 505 9.03 17.69 -15.46
N SER A 506 9.50 17.07 -14.36
CA SER A 506 8.62 16.39 -13.41
C SER A 506 7.62 17.36 -12.76
N LEU A 507 8.04 18.60 -12.47
CA LEU A 507 7.16 19.64 -11.92
C LEU A 507 5.99 19.98 -12.86
N ILE A 508 6.26 20.18 -14.15
CA ILE A 508 5.22 20.54 -15.13
C ILE A 508 4.17 19.42 -15.23
N LEU A 509 4.62 18.17 -15.35
CA LEU A 509 3.73 17.01 -15.42
C LEU A 509 2.87 16.87 -14.17
N VAL A 510 3.47 17.08 -13.00
CA VAL A 510 2.78 17.02 -11.72
C VAL A 510 1.67 18.06 -11.61
N VAL A 511 1.92 19.30 -12.04
CA VAL A 511 0.90 20.36 -12.00
C VAL A 511 -0.31 19.93 -12.84
N LEU A 512 -0.09 19.40 -14.04
CA LEU A 512 -1.15 18.88 -14.90
C LEU A 512 -1.93 17.73 -14.24
N PHE A 513 -1.22 16.78 -13.60
CA PHE A 513 -1.85 15.67 -12.88
C PHE A 513 -2.67 16.13 -11.68
N CYS A 514 -2.18 17.10 -10.90
CA CYS A 514 -2.91 17.65 -9.76
C CYS A 514 -4.17 18.40 -10.22
N LEU A 515 -4.10 19.18 -11.30
CA LEU A 515 -5.26 19.85 -11.88
C LEU A 515 -6.33 18.84 -12.35
N ALA A 516 -5.90 17.78 -13.05
CA ALA A 516 -6.80 16.70 -13.44
C ALA A 516 -7.44 16.01 -12.22
N TRP A 517 -6.65 15.77 -11.16
CA TRP A 517 -7.13 15.17 -9.92
C TRP A 517 -8.18 16.06 -9.23
N ILE A 518 -7.92 17.37 -9.08
CA ILE A 518 -8.88 18.33 -8.48
C ILE A 518 -10.19 18.34 -9.27
N LYS A 519 -10.12 18.34 -10.60
CA LYS A 519 -11.32 18.30 -11.47
C LYS A 519 -12.13 17.01 -11.26
N SER A 520 -11.47 15.86 -11.20
CA SER A 520 -12.13 14.57 -10.93
C SER A 520 -12.76 14.51 -9.54
N VAL A 521 -12.10 15.08 -8.52
CA VAL A 521 -12.66 15.20 -7.17
C VAL A 521 -13.93 16.04 -7.19
N GLY A 522 -13.92 17.22 -7.84
CA GLY A 522 -15.10 18.07 -7.96
C GLY A 522 -16.29 17.36 -8.60
N TYR A 523 -16.06 16.62 -9.68
CA TYR A 523 -17.10 15.81 -10.33
C TYR A 523 -17.68 14.73 -9.40
N LEU A 524 -16.82 13.97 -8.73
CA LEU A 524 -17.23 12.88 -7.84
C LEU A 524 -17.97 13.40 -6.60
N SER A 525 -17.51 14.50 -6.01
CA SER A 525 -18.17 15.10 -4.86
C SER A 525 -19.58 15.58 -5.18
N ARG A 526 -19.79 16.20 -6.36
CA ARG A 526 -21.13 16.61 -6.79
C ARG A 526 -22.08 15.41 -6.95
N LYS A 527 -21.65 14.35 -7.64
CA LYS A 527 -22.44 13.12 -7.82
C LYS A 527 -22.75 12.42 -6.49
N TYR A 528 -21.79 12.43 -5.56
CA TYR A 528 -22.01 11.90 -4.21
C TYR A 528 -23.08 12.70 -3.45
N GLU A 529 -23.02 14.03 -3.48
CA GLU A 529 -23.99 14.89 -2.81
C GLU A 529 -25.40 14.77 -3.42
N GLU A 530 -25.50 14.64 -4.74
CA GLU A 530 -26.77 14.34 -5.44
C GLU A 530 -27.37 13.01 -4.95
N SER A 531 -26.55 11.95 -4.86
CA SER A 531 -26.97 10.64 -4.33
C SER A 531 -27.37 10.69 -2.85
N VAL A 532 -26.68 11.49 -2.03
CA VAL A 532 -27.03 11.67 -0.62
C VAL A 532 -28.37 12.40 -0.47
N LYS A 533 -28.62 13.46 -1.25
CA LYS A 533 -29.89 14.21 -1.23
C LYS A 533 -31.06 13.39 -1.77
N GLY A 534 -30.83 12.60 -2.83
CA GLY A 534 -31.85 11.75 -3.44
C GLY A 534 -32.11 10.43 -2.70
N ASN A 535 -31.26 10.05 -1.74
CA ASN A 535 -31.24 8.73 -1.09
C ASN A 535 -31.25 7.56 -2.10
N CYS A 536 -30.63 7.75 -3.26
CA CYS A 536 -30.48 6.75 -4.33
C CYS A 536 -29.01 6.37 -4.51
N ASP A 537 -28.75 5.25 -5.16
CA ASP A 537 -27.40 4.90 -5.62
C ASP A 537 -26.92 5.92 -6.69
N ILE A 538 -25.59 6.11 -6.79
CA ILE A 538 -24.99 6.96 -7.81
C ILE A 538 -25.29 6.38 -9.19
N ASP A 539 -25.92 7.17 -10.04
CA ASP A 539 -26.15 6.79 -11.44
C ASP A 539 -24.80 6.64 -12.18
N LEU A 540 -24.62 5.50 -12.83
CA LEU A 540 -23.41 5.15 -13.55
C LEU A 540 -23.48 5.80 -14.94
N ASP A 541 -23.31 7.12 -15.01
CA ASP A 541 -23.32 7.89 -16.27
C ASP A 541 -22.41 7.21 -17.31
N PRO A 542 -22.96 6.66 -18.42
CA PRO A 542 -22.13 6.02 -19.43
C PRO A 542 -21.34 7.07 -20.24
N PHE A 543 -20.15 6.71 -20.74
CA PHE A 543 -19.37 7.57 -21.64
C PHE A 543 -20.08 7.85 -22.96
N VAL A 544 -20.85 6.86 -23.45
CA VAL A 544 -21.67 6.94 -24.65
C VAL A 544 -23.13 6.88 -24.22
N VAL A 545 -23.87 7.96 -24.46
CA VAL A 545 -25.34 7.89 -24.44
C VAL A 545 -25.72 6.90 -25.54
N LYS A 546 -26.13 5.69 -25.18
CA LYS A 546 -26.80 4.81 -26.15
C LYS A 546 -28.03 5.60 -26.60
N LYS A 547 -27.98 6.18 -27.81
CA LYS A 547 -29.19 6.61 -28.50
C LYS A 547 -30.09 5.38 -28.54
N VAL A 548 -31.14 5.39 -27.72
CA VAL A 548 -32.23 4.44 -27.85
C VAL A 548 -32.74 4.65 -29.26
N LYS A 549 -32.48 3.68 -30.15
CA LYS A 549 -33.19 3.63 -31.43
C LYS A 549 -34.63 3.35 -31.04
N GLY A 550 -35.49 4.35 -31.27
CA GLY A 550 -36.93 4.25 -31.11
C GLY A 550 -37.53 3.22 -32.05
#